data_AF-A0A432KC99-F1
#
_entry.id   AF-A0A432KC99-F1
#
_cell.length_a   1.000
_cell.length_b   1.000
_cell.length_c   1.000
_cell.angle_alpha   90.00
_cell.angle_beta   90.00
_cell.angle_gamma   90.00
#
_symmetry.space_group_name_H-M   'P 1'
#
loop_
_entity.id
_entity.type
_entity.pdbx_description
1 polymer ?
#
loop_
_entity_poly.entity_id
_entity_poly.type
_entity_poly.pdbx_seq_one_letter_code
_entity_poly.pdbx_strand_id
1 'polypeptide(L)'
;MSKKLERYKKRKKIKKSYTVYEKVDQSIVDEFLNSKFDKKRIDATFEATHNFYNIKVTEDEAKEFLEQFKKEFNDNKFKQLIYDCKTEVISNIVTPFGLGGVVAKFDKDGGNVTTIHNANQNIYANEKDKYKREDYTNTKNSEGKQFAGQGKNSIGSQYTKSQMDLNGNVVDAYTGKVKKADTTSPDHIESLSQYHKDGGFMQKNTKKADFATDKNNLALTDRSINQSMRDFDKKDWMDKEKDGIKNKERFDINEKKLNKAIERGKETAKEHLPTNLDKAQYYMTNSITTGASEGAKMGLQQALGAILSEFFIALFDEILDIYNNGFKNGFETESFIKVLGIRLKRIEKKLILLQTKIIWL
;
A
#
# COMPACT_ATOMS: atom_id res chain seq x y z
N MET A 1 48.77 -19.72 6.77
CA MET A 1 47.69 -20.69 7.07
C MET A 1 47.29 -20.52 8.53
N SER A 2 46.00 -20.25 8.74
CA SER A 2 45.49 -19.48 9.88
C SER A 2 45.52 -20.22 11.23
N LYS A 3 45.89 -19.50 12.30
CA LYS A 3 45.75 -19.87 13.73
C LYS A 3 44.32 -20.39 14.08
N LYS A 4 43.33 -20.10 13.23
CA LYS A 4 41.93 -20.57 13.32
C LYS A 4 41.81 -22.08 13.05
N LEU A 5 42.58 -22.62 12.09
CA LEU A 5 42.57 -24.06 11.75
C LEU A 5 43.24 -24.93 12.81
N GLU A 6 44.34 -24.44 13.38
CA GLU A 6 45.03 -25.01 14.55
C GLU A 6 44.09 -25.09 15.76
N ARG A 7 43.43 -23.98 16.11
CA ARG A 7 42.43 -23.92 17.20
C ARG A 7 41.25 -24.87 16.96
N TYR A 8 40.74 -24.95 15.72
CA TYR A 8 39.65 -25.86 15.36
C TYR A 8 40.04 -27.34 15.48
N LYS A 9 41.22 -27.73 15.00
CA LYS A 9 41.73 -29.12 15.11
C LYS A 9 41.94 -29.52 16.59
N LYS A 10 42.44 -28.62 17.43
CA LYS A 10 42.64 -28.85 18.87
C LYS A 10 41.30 -29.05 19.61
N ARG A 11 40.27 -28.25 19.27
CA ARG A 11 38.91 -28.38 19.82
C ARG A 11 38.22 -29.69 19.40
N LYS A 12 38.42 -30.14 18.15
CA LYS A 12 37.84 -31.39 17.63
C LYS A 12 38.42 -32.66 18.30
N LYS A 13 39.70 -32.62 18.72
CA LYS A 13 40.35 -33.72 19.45
C LYS A 13 39.77 -33.91 20.86
N ILE A 14 39.39 -32.82 21.53
CA ILE A 14 38.91 -32.82 22.93
C ILE A 14 37.38 -33.06 23.00
N LYS A 15 36.60 -32.72 21.96
CA LYS A 15 35.17 -33.05 21.90
C LYS A 15 34.90 -34.58 21.95
N LYS A 16 35.90 -35.40 21.60
CA LYS A 16 35.82 -36.88 21.70
C LYS A 16 36.19 -37.44 23.08
N SER A 17 36.68 -36.64 24.02
CA SER A 17 37.13 -37.13 25.34
C SER A 17 36.09 -37.00 26.45
N TYR A 18 34.96 -36.33 26.19
CA TYR A 18 33.90 -36.13 27.18
C TYR A 18 32.61 -36.77 26.70
N THR A 19 32.21 -37.84 27.36
CA THR A 19 30.93 -38.51 27.15
C THR A 19 29.94 -37.95 28.16
N VAL A 20 28.92 -37.23 27.71
CA VAL A 20 27.82 -36.78 28.57
C VAL A 20 26.85 -37.95 28.68
N TYR A 21 26.71 -38.52 29.88
CA TYR A 21 25.73 -39.56 30.14
C TYR A 21 24.32 -38.94 30.27
N GLU A 22 23.37 -39.38 29.45
CA GLU A 22 22.02 -38.81 29.36
C GLU A 22 21.07 -39.21 30.51
N LYS A 23 21.46 -40.16 31.36
CA LYS A 23 20.71 -40.50 32.56
C LYS A 23 21.55 -40.17 33.79
N VAL A 24 21.13 -39.16 34.53
CA VAL A 24 21.76 -38.76 35.79
C VAL A 24 21.27 -39.71 36.88
N ASP A 25 22.18 -40.49 37.45
CA ASP A 25 21.88 -41.33 38.62
C ASP A 25 21.88 -40.45 39.87
N GLN A 26 20.71 -40.36 40.51
CA GLN A 26 20.49 -39.52 41.69
C GLN A 26 21.44 -39.88 42.84
N SER A 27 21.82 -41.15 42.99
CA SER A 27 22.73 -41.60 44.05
C SER A 27 24.15 -41.07 43.86
N ILE A 28 24.61 -40.97 42.62
CA ILE A 28 25.93 -40.43 42.28
C ILE A 28 25.96 -38.91 42.48
N VAL A 29 24.84 -38.22 42.24
CA VAL A 29 24.71 -36.78 42.51
C VAL A 29 24.78 -36.52 44.01
N ASP A 30 24.10 -37.31 44.82
CA ASP A 30 24.11 -37.17 46.28
C ASP A 30 25.48 -37.53 46.88
N GLU A 31 26.20 -38.51 46.32
CA GLU A 31 27.59 -38.81 46.69
C GLU A 31 28.53 -37.66 46.33
N PHE A 32 28.38 -37.07 45.14
CA PHE A 32 29.18 -35.92 44.70
C PHE A 32 28.97 -34.70 45.59
N LEU A 33 27.72 -34.36 45.91
CA LEU A 33 27.37 -33.20 46.76
C LEU A 33 27.91 -33.34 48.19
N ASN A 34 28.08 -34.56 48.68
CA ASN A 34 28.61 -34.84 50.02
C ASN A 34 30.12 -35.13 50.04
N SER A 35 30.79 -35.10 48.89
CA SER A 35 32.23 -35.34 48.80
C SER A 35 33.05 -34.10 49.21
N LYS A 36 34.24 -34.30 49.80
CA LYS A 36 35.13 -33.19 50.18
C LYS A 36 35.73 -32.52 48.94
N PHE A 37 35.70 -31.19 48.94
CA PHE A 37 36.09 -30.32 47.83
C PHE A 37 37.55 -30.50 47.39
N ASP A 38 37.77 -31.19 46.27
CA ASP A 38 39.10 -31.35 45.65
C ASP A 38 39.47 -30.12 44.81
N LYS A 39 40.02 -29.12 45.51
CA LYS A 39 40.42 -27.83 44.95
C LYS A 39 41.44 -27.97 43.83
N LYS A 40 42.35 -28.95 43.89
CA LYS A 40 43.35 -29.21 42.84
C LYS A 40 42.70 -29.65 41.54
N ARG A 41 41.66 -30.49 41.60
CA ARG A 41 40.96 -30.99 40.42
C ARG A 41 40.11 -29.89 39.77
N ILE A 42 39.51 -29.01 40.57
CA ILE A 42 38.75 -27.85 40.08
C ILE A 42 39.70 -26.84 39.44
N ASP A 43 40.82 -26.52 40.08
CA ASP A 43 41.80 -25.58 39.55
C ASP A 43 42.45 -26.13 38.26
N ALA A 44 42.77 -27.42 38.20
CA ALA A 44 43.24 -28.07 36.98
C ALA A 44 42.20 -28.07 35.86
N THR A 45 40.92 -28.19 36.19
CA THR A 45 39.82 -28.09 35.23
C THR A 45 39.67 -26.65 34.73
N PHE A 46 39.76 -25.66 35.61
CA PHE A 46 39.72 -24.24 35.24
C PHE A 46 40.91 -23.81 34.38
N GLU A 47 42.13 -24.24 34.71
CA GLU A 47 43.35 -24.03 33.90
C GLU A 47 43.25 -24.69 32.53
N ALA A 48 42.75 -25.94 32.47
CA ALA A 48 42.48 -26.62 31.21
C ALA A 48 41.43 -25.86 30.37
N THR A 49 40.42 -25.27 31.01
CA THR A 49 39.37 -24.50 30.35
C THR A 49 39.85 -23.12 29.87
N HIS A 50 40.70 -22.45 30.65
CA HIS A 50 41.30 -21.16 30.30
C HIS A 50 42.25 -21.30 29.09
N ASN A 51 43.04 -22.38 29.05
CA ASN A 51 43.87 -22.72 27.89
C ASN A 51 43.06 -23.21 26.67
N PHE A 52 41.84 -23.71 26.87
CA PHE A 52 40.93 -24.14 25.80
C PHE A 52 40.20 -22.96 25.14
N TYR A 53 39.84 -21.95 25.93
CA TYR A 53 39.21 -20.71 25.50
C TYR A 53 40.19 -19.53 25.64
N ASN A 54 41.16 -19.44 24.73
CA ASN A 54 41.89 -18.18 24.57
C ASN A 54 40.92 -17.14 23.96
N ILE A 55 40.41 -16.24 24.81
CA ILE A 55 39.41 -15.20 24.48
C ILE A 55 40.09 -13.89 24.02
N LYS A 56 41.42 -13.85 23.90
CA LYS A 56 42.11 -12.68 23.34
C LYS A 56 41.86 -12.61 21.84
N VAL A 57 40.97 -11.70 21.45
CA VAL A 57 40.68 -11.31 20.07
C VAL A 57 41.58 -10.12 19.73
N THR A 58 42.36 -10.21 18.65
CA THR A 58 43.13 -9.07 18.16
C THR A 58 42.21 -8.11 17.41
N GLU A 59 42.58 -6.83 17.32
CA GLU A 59 41.78 -5.81 16.64
C GLU A 59 41.53 -6.18 15.15
N ASP A 60 42.50 -6.83 14.51
CA ASP A 60 42.38 -7.36 13.15
C ASP A 60 41.43 -8.56 13.05
N GLU A 61 41.43 -9.48 14.04
CA GLU A 61 40.46 -10.60 14.10
C GLU A 61 39.03 -10.09 14.35
N ALA A 62 38.87 -9.01 15.12
CA ALA A 62 37.59 -8.36 15.35
C ALA A 62 37.09 -7.65 14.08
N LYS A 63 37.96 -6.94 13.35
CA LYS A 63 37.62 -6.32 12.06
C LYS A 63 37.26 -7.37 11.00
N GLU A 64 38.04 -8.43 10.87
CA GLU A 64 37.78 -9.51 9.91
C GLU A 64 36.46 -10.24 10.25
N PHE A 65 36.14 -10.44 11.53
CA PHE A 65 34.84 -10.95 11.96
C PHE A 65 33.69 -9.98 11.67
N LEU A 66 33.86 -8.68 11.91
CA LEU A 66 32.83 -7.67 11.61
C LEU A 66 32.59 -7.53 10.11
N GLU A 67 33.63 -7.61 9.27
CA GLU A 67 33.49 -7.63 7.82
C GLU A 67 32.81 -8.92 7.34
N GLN A 68 33.17 -10.07 7.91
CA GLN A 68 32.58 -11.35 7.59
C GLN A 68 31.12 -11.44 8.08
N PHE A 69 30.81 -10.89 9.26
CA PHE A 69 29.46 -10.75 9.79
C PHE A 69 28.64 -9.79 8.93
N LYS A 70 29.16 -8.64 8.53
CA LYS A 70 28.49 -7.71 7.61
C LYS A 70 28.25 -8.33 6.23
N LYS A 71 29.13 -9.24 5.79
CA LYS A 71 29.01 -10.00 4.53
C LYS A 71 28.04 -11.18 4.63
N GLU A 72 27.95 -11.83 5.80
CA GLU A 72 27.03 -12.95 6.08
C GLU A 72 25.64 -12.52 6.55
N PHE A 73 25.53 -11.31 7.11
CA PHE A 73 24.32 -10.53 7.31
C PHE A 73 23.89 -9.99 5.94
N ASN A 74 23.60 -10.95 5.05
CA ASN A 74 23.24 -10.74 3.68
C ASN A 74 21.92 -9.95 3.65
N ASP A 75 21.78 -8.99 2.73
CA ASP A 75 20.55 -8.21 2.56
C ASP A 75 19.31 -9.12 2.48
N ASN A 76 19.47 -10.30 1.91
CA ASN A 76 18.41 -11.31 1.84
C ASN A 76 18.00 -11.86 3.21
N LYS A 77 18.92 -12.07 4.16
CA LYS A 77 18.58 -12.53 5.52
C LYS A 77 17.96 -11.41 6.36
N PHE A 78 18.42 -10.17 6.21
CA PHE A 78 17.77 -9.03 6.86
C PHE A 78 16.38 -8.78 6.27
N LYS A 79 16.24 -8.80 4.94
CA LYS A 79 14.94 -8.72 4.25
C LYS A 79 14.03 -9.86 4.68
N GLN A 80 14.56 -11.08 4.80
CA GLN A 80 13.79 -12.23 5.27
C GLN A 80 13.37 -12.05 6.74
N LEU A 81 14.25 -11.61 7.64
CA LEU A 81 13.89 -11.36 9.04
C LEU A 81 12.83 -10.25 9.18
N ILE A 82 12.95 -9.17 8.40
CA ILE A 82 11.95 -8.10 8.37
C ILE A 82 10.66 -8.58 7.73
N TYR A 83 10.73 -9.43 6.70
CA TYR A 83 9.56 -10.03 6.06
C TYR A 83 8.84 -11.01 6.99
N ASP A 84 9.59 -11.84 7.72
CA ASP A 84 9.06 -12.78 8.71
C ASP A 84 8.45 -12.01 9.88
N CYS A 85 9.12 -10.96 10.37
CA CYS A 85 8.57 -10.07 11.39
C CYS A 85 7.32 -9.32 10.90
N LYS A 86 7.32 -8.83 9.65
CA LYS A 86 6.14 -8.22 9.01
C LYS A 86 5.00 -9.22 8.96
N THR A 87 5.27 -10.45 8.53
CA THR A 87 4.28 -11.52 8.42
C THR A 87 3.74 -11.92 9.79
N GLU A 88 4.60 -12.02 10.80
CA GLU A 88 4.24 -12.45 12.14
C GLU A 88 3.53 -11.35 12.94
N VAL A 89 3.99 -10.09 12.85
CA VAL A 89 3.31 -8.93 13.44
C VAL A 89 1.97 -8.68 12.77
N ILE A 90 1.89 -8.76 11.43
CA ILE A 90 0.62 -8.68 10.72
C ILE A 90 -0.27 -9.86 11.12
N SER A 91 0.21 -11.09 11.12
CA SER A 91 -0.57 -12.27 11.52
C SER A 91 -1.09 -12.17 12.97
N ASN A 92 -0.27 -11.69 13.90
CA ASN A 92 -0.64 -11.50 15.31
C ASN A 92 -1.50 -10.25 15.57
N ILE A 93 -1.64 -9.34 14.60
CA ILE A 93 -2.58 -8.22 14.65
C ILE A 93 -3.85 -8.55 13.84
N VAL A 94 -3.78 -9.39 12.83
CA VAL A 94 -4.90 -9.74 11.94
C VAL A 94 -5.72 -10.87 12.58
N THR A 95 -5.06 -11.87 13.15
CA THR A 95 -5.70 -13.07 13.71
C THR A 95 -6.55 -12.76 14.95
N PRO A 96 -6.07 -12.04 15.97
CA PRO A 96 -6.88 -11.68 17.13
C PRO A 96 -7.97 -10.65 16.80
N PHE A 97 -7.93 -10.01 15.63
CA PHE A 97 -8.94 -9.05 15.20
C PHE A 97 -9.98 -9.66 14.24
N GLY A 98 -10.08 -10.99 14.18
CA GLY A 98 -11.10 -11.69 13.39
C GLY A 98 -10.89 -11.58 11.88
N LEU A 99 -9.70 -11.18 11.44
CA LEU A 99 -9.30 -11.09 10.03
C LEU A 99 -8.60 -12.37 9.55
N GLY A 100 -8.71 -13.51 10.24
CA GLY A 100 -8.20 -14.79 9.73
C GLY A 100 -8.76 -15.16 8.34
N GLY A 101 -9.98 -14.69 8.03
CA GLY A 101 -10.57 -14.76 6.68
C GLY A 101 -9.91 -13.88 5.62
N VAL A 102 -9.01 -12.95 5.97
CA VAL A 102 -8.15 -12.20 5.02
C VAL A 102 -7.02 -13.09 4.50
N VAL A 103 -6.58 -14.09 5.27
CA VAL A 103 -5.72 -15.15 4.74
C VAL A 103 -6.53 -16.10 3.84
N ALA A 104 -7.83 -16.26 4.12
CA ALA A 104 -8.78 -16.99 3.25
C ALA A 104 -9.43 -16.13 2.13
N LYS A 105 -9.08 -14.83 1.99
CA LYS A 105 -9.57 -13.94 0.92
C LYS A 105 -9.02 -14.32 -0.46
N PHE A 106 -8.17 -15.34 -0.53
CA PHE A 106 -7.84 -16.00 -1.78
C PHE A 106 -8.96 -16.92 -2.30
N ASP A 107 -10.02 -17.20 -1.52
CA ASP A 107 -11.00 -18.25 -1.87
C ASP A 107 -12.49 -17.85 -1.89
N LYS A 108 -12.88 -16.58 -1.61
CA LYS A 108 -14.26 -16.10 -1.87
C LYS A 108 -14.28 -14.61 -2.25
N ASP A 109 -14.80 -14.31 -3.45
CA ASP A 109 -14.84 -12.97 -4.03
C ASP A 109 -15.63 -11.94 -3.19
N GLY A 110 -15.00 -10.78 -2.95
CA GLY A 110 -15.66 -9.52 -2.59
C GLY A 110 -15.75 -9.15 -1.11
N GLY A 111 -15.98 -10.10 -0.20
CA GLY A 111 -16.16 -9.84 1.23
C GLY A 111 -17.38 -8.97 1.59
N ASN A 112 -17.52 -8.56 2.85
CA ASN A 112 -18.70 -7.82 3.34
C ASN A 112 -18.72 -6.32 2.99
N VAL A 113 -17.57 -5.76 2.59
CA VAL A 113 -17.42 -4.33 2.31
C VAL A 113 -16.59 -4.12 1.05
N THR A 114 -17.11 -3.30 0.14
CA THR A 114 -16.40 -2.93 -1.10
C THR A 114 -15.15 -2.12 -0.76
N THR A 115 -13.99 -2.60 -1.21
CA THR A 115 -12.71 -1.87 -1.09
C THR A 115 -12.33 -1.25 -2.44
N ILE A 116 -11.46 -0.23 -2.42
CA ILE A 116 -10.92 0.37 -3.67
C ILE A 116 -10.17 -0.67 -4.51
N HIS A 117 -9.44 -1.59 -3.86
CA HIS A 117 -8.75 -2.67 -4.55
C HIS A 117 -9.73 -3.58 -5.32
N ASN A 118 -10.78 -4.05 -4.65
CA ASN A 118 -11.80 -4.90 -5.25
C ASN A 118 -12.57 -4.15 -6.35
N ALA A 119 -12.95 -2.90 -6.11
CA ALA A 119 -13.66 -2.08 -7.09
C ALA A 119 -12.84 -1.88 -8.38
N ASN A 120 -11.52 -1.72 -8.27
CA ASN A 120 -10.62 -1.65 -9.43
C ASN A 120 -10.60 -2.97 -10.25
N GLN A 121 -10.96 -4.10 -9.64
CA GLN A 121 -11.16 -5.38 -10.31
C GLN A 121 -12.63 -5.62 -10.73
N ASN A 122 -13.50 -4.63 -10.59
CA ASN A 122 -14.96 -4.71 -10.78
C ASN A 122 -15.66 -5.68 -9.81
N ILE A 123 -15.06 -5.92 -8.65
CA ILE A 123 -15.61 -6.76 -7.58
C ILE A 123 -16.22 -5.84 -6.51
N TYR A 124 -17.50 -6.00 -6.23
CA TYR A 124 -18.26 -5.16 -5.28
C TYR A 124 -18.94 -6.06 -4.24
N ALA A 125 -18.93 -5.64 -2.98
CA ALA A 125 -19.60 -6.36 -1.90
C ALA A 125 -21.13 -6.20 -1.95
N ASN A 126 -21.61 -5.05 -2.44
CA ASN A 126 -23.05 -4.74 -2.52
C ASN A 126 -23.44 -4.20 -3.90
N GLU A 127 -24.67 -4.50 -4.34
CA GLU A 127 -25.23 -3.98 -5.59
C GLU A 127 -25.29 -2.44 -5.65
N LYS A 128 -25.49 -1.78 -4.49
CA LYS A 128 -25.52 -0.31 -4.40
C LYS A 128 -24.16 0.35 -4.69
N ASP A 129 -23.08 -0.41 -4.50
CA ASP A 129 -21.71 0.09 -4.69
C ASP A 129 -21.28 -0.09 -6.15
N LYS A 130 -22.05 -0.79 -6.98
CA LYS A 130 -21.72 -0.96 -8.41
C LYS A 130 -21.87 0.35 -9.15
N TYR A 131 -21.00 0.55 -10.13
CA TYR A 131 -21.04 1.72 -10.99
C TYR A 131 -22.33 1.78 -11.81
N LYS A 132 -23.08 2.87 -11.63
CA LYS A 132 -24.23 3.23 -12.47
C LYS A 132 -24.02 4.63 -13.01
N ARG A 133 -23.92 4.77 -14.34
CA ARG A 133 -23.65 6.07 -14.97
C ARG A 133 -24.72 7.12 -14.61
N GLU A 134 -25.97 6.70 -14.48
CA GLU A 134 -27.10 7.56 -14.13
C GLU A 134 -26.97 8.24 -12.76
N ASP A 135 -26.32 7.58 -11.79
CA ASP A 135 -26.03 8.17 -10.47
C ASP A 135 -25.21 9.46 -10.60
N TYR A 136 -24.36 9.53 -11.63
CA TYR A 136 -23.50 10.67 -11.91
C TYR A 136 -24.20 11.67 -12.84
N THR A 137 -24.86 11.19 -13.89
CA THR A 137 -25.30 12.08 -14.98
C THR A 137 -26.72 12.62 -14.83
N ASN A 138 -27.60 11.86 -14.18
CA ASN A 138 -29.03 12.16 -14.07
C ASN A 138 -29.40 12.66 -12.65
N THR A 139 -28.48 12.56 -11.70
CA THR A 139 -28.64 13.16 -10.37
C THR A 139 -28.32 14.65 -10.42
N LYS A 140 -29.04 15.44 -9.63
CA LYS A 140 -28.71 16.85 -9.40
C LYS A 140 -27.49 16.99 -8.49
N ASN A 141 -26.51 17.77 -8.92
CA ASN A 141 -25.39 18.22 -8.13
C ASN A 141 -25.84 19.22 -7.04
N SER A 142 -24.89 19.70 -6.24
CA SER A 142 -25.13 20.64 -5.14
C SER A 142 -25.71 21.99 -5.58
N GLU A 143 -25.64 22.34 -6.87
CA GLU A 143 -26.25 23.55 -7.46
C GLU A 143 -27.63 23.29 -8.09
N GLY A 144 -28.17 22.07 -7.95
CA GLY A 144 -29.46 21.69 -8.53
C GLY A 144 -29.41 21.42 -10.04
N LYS A 145 -28.22 21.31 -10.65
CA LYS A 145 -28.00 21.02 -12.07
C LYS A 145 -27.55 19.58 -12.25
N GLN A 146 -27.65 19.04 -13.46
CA GLN A 146 -27.19 17.68 -13.77
C GLN A 146 -26.35 17.70 -15.05
N PHE A 147 -25.59 16.64 -15.32
CA PHE A 147 -24.80 16.57 -16.54
C PHE A 147 -25.71 16.34 -17.76
N ALA A 148 -26.61 15.35 -17.68
CA ALA A 148 -27.45 14.89 -18.77
C ALA A 148 -28.64 15.84 -19.09
N GLY A 149 -29.28 15.60 -20.23
CA GLY A 149 -30.43 16.35 -20.70
C GLY A 149 -30.06 17.50 -21.65
N GLN A 150 -30.98 18.45 -21.78
CA GLN A 150 -30.86 19.59 -22.70
C GLN A 150 -31.16 20.91 -21.97
N GLY A 151 -30.63 22.02 -22.49
CA GLY A 151 -30.96 23.35 -22.02
C GLY A 151 -30.29 23.75 -20.70
N LYS A 152 -30.91 24.69 -19.96
CA LYS A 152 -30.30 25.41 -18.82
C LYS A 152 -29.99 24.58 -17.57
N ASN A 153 -30.50 23.35 -17.49
CA ASN A 153 -30.25 22.45 -16.37
C ASN A 153 -29.23 21.35 -16.69
N SER A 154 -28.83 21.23 -17.97
CA SER A 154 -27.77 20.32 -18.41
C SER A 154 -26.44 21.06 -18.47
N ILE A 155 -25.49 20.65 -17.63
CA ILE A 155 -24.13 21.16 -17.66
C ILE A 155 -23.41 20.72 -18.93
N GLY A 156 -23.65 19.50 -19.44
CA GLY A 156 -23.07 19.06 -20.70
C GLY A 156 -23.47 19.98 -21.88
N SER A 157 -24.77 20.28 -22.00
CA SER A 157 -25.30 21.19 -23.02
C SER A 157 -24.74 22.61 -22.88
N GLN A 158 -24.69 23.14 -21.64
CA GLN A 158 -24.12 24.46 -21.36
C GLN A 158 -22.62 24.52 -21.65
N TYR A 159 -21.89 23.46 -21.35
CA TYR A 159 -20.45 23.40 -21.58
C TYR A 159 -20.15 23.52 -23.07
N THR A 160 -20.79 22.72 -23.93
CA THR A 160 -20.64 22.85 -25.40
C THR A 160 -20.99 24.24 -25.89
N LYS A 161 -22.12 24.81 -25.44
CA LYS A 161 -22.53 26.18 -25.83
C LYS A 161 -21.51 27.23 -25.39
N SER A 162 -20.90 27.09 -24.21
CA SER A 162 -19.93 28.06 -23.68
C SER A 162 -18.60 28.09 -24.44
N GLN A 163 -18.29 27.03 -25.21
CA GLN A 163 -17.07 26.93 -26.00
C GLN A 163 -17.26 27.37 -27.47
N MET A 164 -18.50 27.67 -27.87
CA MET A 164 -18.88 27.94 -29.25
C MET A 164 -18.57 29.39 -29.65
N ASP A 165 -17.98 29.58 -30.82
CA ASP A 165 -17.84 30.90 -31.45
C ASP A 165 -19.16 31.36 -32.11
N LEU A 166 -19.18 32.58 -32.65
CA LEU A 166 -20.36 33.15 -33.34
C LEU A 166 -20.77 32.36 -34.59
N ASN A 167 -19.88 31.53 -35.13
CA ASN A 167 -20.08 30.74 -36.36
C ASN A 167 -20.46 29.27 -36.06
N GLY A 168 -20.73 28.94 -34.80
CA GLY A 168 -21.10 27.58 -34.39
C GLY A 168 -19.91 26.60 -34.34
N ASN A 169 -18.68 27.09 -34.31
CA ASN A 169 -17.48 26.26 -34.24
C ASN A 169 -16.90 26.24 -32.83
N VAL A 170 -16.11 25.21 -32.56
CA VAL A 170 -15.39 24.99 -31.30
C VAL A 170 -13.97 24.51 -31.61
N VAL A 171 -13.06 24.69 -30.66
CA VAL A 171 -11.73 24.07 -30.74
C VAL A 171 -11.75 22.75 -30.00
N ASP A 172 -11.50 21.66 -30.71
CA ASP A 172 -11.38 20.33 -30.12
C ASP A 172 -10.21 20.30 -29.12
N ALA A 173 -10.49 19.85 -27.90
CA ALA A 173 -9.56 19.93 -26.78
C ALA A 173 -8.32 19.03 -26.96
N TYR A 174 -8.41 17.95 -27.72
CA TYR A 174 -7.36 16.93 -27.83
C TYR A 174 -6.55 17.04 -29.11
N THR A 175 -7.17 17.44 -30.22
CA THR A 175 -6.50 17.66 -31.50
C THR A 175 -6.06 19.12 -31.67
N GLY A 176 -6.78 20.06 -31.03
CA GLY A 176 -6.60 21.49 -31.23
C GLY A 176 -7.19 22.04 -32.53
N LYS A 177 -7.92 21.23 -33.29
CA LYS A 177 -8.53 21.62 -34.56
C LYS A 177 -9.88 22.29 -34.33
N VAL A 178 -10.25 23.17 -35.26
CA VAL A 178 -11.61 23.73 -35.30
C VAL A 178 -12.58 22.68 -35.81
N LYS A 179 -13.71 22.52 -35.12
CA LYS A 179 -14.78 21.58 -35.44
C LYS A 179 -16.14 22.29 -35.31
N LYS A 180 -17.17 21.78 -35.99
CA LYS A 180 -18.53 22.24 -35.75
C LYS A 180 -19.00 21.72 -34.39
N ALA A 181 -19.65 22.58 -33.60
CA ALA A 181 -20.04 22.20 -32.24
C ALA A 181 -20.96 20.97 -32.20
N ASP A 182 -21.81 20.81 -33.20
CA ASP A 182 -22.74 19.69 -33.37
C ASP A 182 -22.06 18.35 -33.72
N THR A 183 -20.79 18.34 -34.08
CA THR A 183 -19.99 17.10 -34.25
C THR A 183 -19.20 16.73 -33.00
N THR A 184 -19.29 17.54 -31.95
CA THR A 184 -18.54 17.36 -30.69
C THR A 184 -19.44 16.94 -29.52
N SER A 185 -18.82 16.52 -28.43
CA SER A 185 -19.47 16.20 -27.16
C SER A 185 -18.50 16.43 -25.99
N PRO A 186 -18.98 16.85 -24.81
CA PRO A 186 -18.13 16.92 -23.63
C PRO A 186 -17.70 15.53 -23.19
N ASP A 187 -16.40 15.27 -23.18
CA ASP A 187 -15.79 14.10 -22.55
C ASP A 187 -15.51 14.38 -21.06
N HIS A 188 -15.62 13.34 -20.24
CA HIS A 188 -15.10 13.32 -18.87
C HIS A 188 -13.64 12.88 -18.93
N ILE A 189 -12.72 13.81 -18.66
CA ILE A 189 -11.29 13.58 -18.87
C ILE A 189 -10.79 12.43 -17.99
N GLU A 190 -11.04 12.51 -16.70
CA GLU A 190 -11.03 11.35 -15.81
C GLU A 190 -12.42 10.71 -15.88
N SER A 191 -12.46 9.42 -16.23
CA SER A 191 -13.73 8.76 -16.50
C SER A 191 -14.54 8.59 -15.23
N LEU A 192 -15.87 8.71 -15.33
CA LEU A 192 -16.76 8.52 -14.17
C LEU A 192 -16.65 7.09 -13.60
N SER A 193 -16.35 6.10 -14.44
CA SER A 193 -16.13 4.70 -14.03
C SER A 193 -14.84 4.57 -13.21
N GLN A 194 -13.73 5.16 -13.67
CA GLN A 194 -12.46 5.11 -12.95
C GLN A 194 -12.55 5.86 -11.61
N TYR A 195 -13.10 7.09 -11.62
CA TYR A 195 -13.36 7.84 -10.39
C TYR A 195 -14.23 7.05 -9.38
N HIS A 196 -15.23 6.33 -9.89
CA HIS A 196 -16.06 5.48 -9.06
C HIS A 196 -15.24 4.38 -8.37
N LYS A 197 -14.39 3.67 -9.13
CA LYS A 197 -13.50 2.62 -8.62
C LYS A 197 -12.47 3.14 -7.61
N ASP A 198 -12.00 4.37 -7.80
CA ASP A 198 -11.02 5.03 -6.91
C ASP A 198 -11.61 5.53 -5.58
N GLY A 199 -12.91 5.35 -5.38
CA GLY A 199 -13.60 5.64 -4.12
C GLY A 199 -14.94 6.35 -4.28
N GLY A 200 -15.30 6.80 -5.49
CA GLY A 200 -16.60 7.43 -5.74
C GLY A 200 -17.81 6.55 -5.39
N PHE A 201 -17.66 5.21 -5.31
CA PHE A 201 -18.70 4.32 -4.80
C PHE A 201 -19.11 4.60 -3.35
N MET A 202 -18.23 5.18 -2.54
CA MET A 202 -18.49 5.49 -1.12
C MET A 202 -19.35 6.74 -0.94
N GLN A 203 -19.54 7.53 -2.00
CA GLN A 203 -20.18 8.84 -1.92
C GLN A 203 -21.67 8.80 -2.25
N LYS A 204 -22.40 9.79 -1.74
CA LYS A 204 -23.78 10.06 -2.14
C LYS A 204 -23.83 10.49 -3.62
N ASN A 205 -24.95 10.21 -4.28
CA ASN A 205 -25.13 10.55 -5.69
C ASN A 205 -25.01 12.05 -6.00
N THR A 206 -25.29 12.94 -5.04
CA THR A 206 -25.06 14.39 -5.20
C THR A 206 -23.58 14.73 -5.38
N LYS A 207 -22.68 14.08 -4.64
CA LYS A 207 -21.21 14.24 -4.77
C LYS A 207 -20.67 13.61 -6.04
N LYS A 208 -21.21 12.44 -6.42
CA LYS A 208 -20.96 11.85 -7.75
C LYS A 208 -21.34 12.83 -8.87
N ALA A 209 -22.49 13.50 -8.75
CA ALA A 209 -22.94 14.51 -9.70
C ALA A 209 -22.12 15.81 -9.66
N ASP A 210 -21.62 16.24 -8.48
CA ASP A 210 -20.67 17.36 -8.37
C ASP A 210 -19.45 17.08 -9.27
N PHE A 211 -18.82 15.90 -9.16
CA PHE A 211 -17.70 15.51 -10.02
C PHE A 211 -18.09 15.43 -11.51
N ALA A 212 -19.24 14.84 -11.82
CA ALA A 212 -19.72 14.70 -13.19
C ALA A 212 -20.01 16.03 -13.90
N THR A 213 -20.25 17.09 -13.12
CA THR A 213 -20.58 18.43 -13.59
C THR A 213 -19.44 19.42 -13.45
N ASP A 214 -18.30 19.00 -12.90
CA ASP A 214 -17.13 19.86 -12.81
C ASP A 214 -16.51 20.10 -14.19
N LYS A 215 -16.55 21.36 -14.64
CA LYS A 215 -16.03 21.78 -15.95
C LYS A 215 -14.52 21.58 -16.08
N ASN A 216 -13.78 21.47 -14.97
CA ASN A 216 -12.35 21.16 -14.99
C ASN A 216 -12.09 19.70 -15.41
N ASN A 217 -13.04 18.80 -15.15
CA ASN A 217 -13.00 17.43 -15.67
C ASN A 217 -13.67 17.29 -17.05
N LEU A 218 -14.06 18.38 -17.71
CA LEU A 218 -14.65 18.35 -19.04
C LEU A 218 -13.67 18.81 -20.13
N ALA A 219 -13.73 18.13 -21.27
CA ALA A 219 -13.03 18.50 -22.48
C ALA A 219 -13.95 18.29 -23.69
N LEU A 220 -14.12 19.32 -24.51
CA LEU A 220 -14.96 19.20 -25.70
C LEU A 220 -14.15 18.54 -26.81
N THR A 221 -14.60 17.38 -27.30
CA THR A 221 -13.92 16.67 -28.40
C THR A 221 -14.92 16.11 -29.40
N ASP A 222 -14.44 15.83 -30.61
CA ASP A 222 -15.17 15.14 -31.67
C ASP A 222 -15.82 13.85 -31.14
N ARG A 223 -17.09 13.62 -31.48
CA ARG A 223 -17.84 12.46 -30.97
C ARG A 223 -17.19 11.14 -31.34
N SER A 224 -16.54 11.05 -32.50
CA SER A 224 -15.85 9.83 -32.91
C SER A 224 -14.66 9.52 -32.01
N ILE A 225 -13.91 10.55 -31.58
CA ILE A 225 -12.83 10.44 -30.61
C ILE A 225 -13.40 10.00 -29.27
N ASN A 226 -14.39 10.74 -28.74
CA ASN A 226 -15.04 10.45 -27.45
C ASN A 226 -15.56 9.00 -27.36
N GLN A 227 -16.34 8.58 -28.35
CA GLN A 227 -16.91 7.22 -28.40
C GLN A 227 -15.85 6.13 -28.47
N SER A 228 -14.70 6.41 -29.09
CA SER A 228 -13.60 5.44 -29.18
C SER A 228 -12.82 5.28 -27.86
N MET A 229 -12.81 6.29 -26.99
CA MET A 229 -12.11 6.26 -25.69
C MET A 229 -12.77 5.32 -24.69
N ARG A 230 -14.11 5.26 -24.68
CA ARG A 230 -14.87 4.46 -23.71
C ARG A 230 -14.44 4.76 -22.27
N ASP A 231 -14.04 3.74 -21.51
CA ASP A 231 -13.51 3.82 -20.15
C ASP A 231 -12.01 3.47 -20.08
N PHE A 232 -11.30 3.45 -21.21
CA PHE A 232 -9.85 3.23 -21.22
C PHE A 232 -9.10 4.43 -20.62
N ASP A 233 -7.97 4.15 -19.95
CA ASP A 233 -7.00 5.21 -19.66
C ASP A 233 -6.60 5.88 -20.98
N LYS A 234 -6.56 7.22 -20.98
CA LYS A 234 -6.35 8.00 -22.21
C LYS A 234 -4.95 7.78 -22.81
N LYS A 235 -3.93 7.45 -22.01
CA LYS A 235 -2.60 7.11 -22.51
C LYS A 235 -2.64 5.74 -23.18
N ASP A 236 -3.25 4.75 -22.53
CA ASP A 236 -3.43 3.42 -23.13
C ASP A 236 -4.27 3.48 -24.40
N TRP A 237 -5.32 4.30 -24.40
CA TRP A 237 -6.18 4.51 -25.57
C TRP A 237 -5.41 5.13 -26.74
N MET A 238 -4.50 6.09 -26.52
CA MET A 238 -3.70 6.69 -27.59
C MET A 238 -2.86 5.65 -28.34
N ASP A 239 -2.28 4.70 -27.61
CA ASP A 239 -1.40 3.67 -28.14
C ASP A 239 -2.15 2.45 -28.68
N LYS A 240 -3.47 2.36 -28.47
CA LYS A 240 -4.27 1.30 -29.09
C LYS A 240 -4.26 1.41 -30.60
N GLU A 241 -4.04 0.26 -31.23
CA GLU A 241 -4.00 0.13 -32.68
C GLU A 241 -5.32 -0.41 -33.21
N LYS A 242 -5.75 0.14 -34.33
CA LYS A 242 -6.81 -0.42 -35.17
C LYS A 242 -6.32 -0.38 -36.60
N ASP A 243 -6.37 -1.53 -37.26
CA ASP A 243 -5.92 -1.69 -38.65
C ASP A 243 -4.45 -1.25 -38.86
N GLY A 244 -3.59 -1.49 -37.86
CA GLY A 244 -2.17 -1.14 -37.88
C GLY A 244 -1.85 0.34 -37.62
N ILE A 245 -2.85 1.17 -37.29
CA ILE A 245 -2.67 2.60 -37.02
C ILE A 245 -3.04 2.87 -35.56
N LYS A 246 -2.14 3.53 -34.82
CA LYS A 246 -2.41 3.98 -33.45
C LYS A 246 -3.50 5.04 -33.43
N ASN A 247 -4.35 5.03 -32.40
CA ASN A 247 -5.42 6.02 -32.26
C ASN A 247 -4.90 7.46 -32.28
N LYS A 248 -3.72 7.72 -31.69
CA LYS A 248 -3.12 9.05 -31.72
C LYS A 248 -2.87 9.58 -33.14
N GLU A 249 -2.47 8.70 -34.06
CA GLU A 249 -2.24 9.02 -35.47
C GLU A 249 -3.57 9.09 -36.23
N ARG A 250 -4.44 8.09 -36.01
CA ARG A 250 -5.76 7.99 -36.64
C ARG A 250 -6.63 9.22 -36.38
N PHE A 251 -6.55 9.80 -35.19
CA PHE A 251 -7.35 10.96 -34.79
C PHE A 251 -6.58 12.29 -34.80
N ASP A 252 -5.29 12.27 -35.15
CA ASP A 252 -4.39 13.43 -35.11
C ASP A 252 -4.39 14.13 -33.74
N ILE A 253 -4.13 13.34 -32.69
CA ILE A 253 -4.13 13.79 -31.30
C ILE A 253 -2.88 14.61 -31.02
N ASN A 254 -3.07 15.79 -30.45
CA ASN A 254 -1.98 16.59 -29.92
C ASN A 254 -1.63 16.09 -28.51
N GLU A 255 -0.55 15.32 -28.40
CA GLU A 255 -0.14 14.67 -27.15
C GLU A 255 0.05 15.67 -26.00
N LYS A 256 0.57 16.87 -26.27
CA LYS A 256 0.76 17.90 -25.23
C LYS A 256 -0.58 18.38 -24.68
N LYS A 257 -1.57 18.61 -25.54
CA LYS A 257 -2.92 19.01 -25.13
C LYS A 257 -3.62 17.90 -24.36
N LEU A 258 -3.54 16.66 -24.84
CA LEU A 258 -4.14 15.53 -24.14
C LEU A 258 -3.50 15.32 -22.77
N ASN A 259 -2.17 15.30 -22.66
CA ASN A 259 -1.48 15.10 -21.39
C ASN A 259 -1.81 16.21 -20.38
N LYS A 260 -1.87 17.47 -20.82
CA LYS A 260 -2.31 18.58 -19.95
C LYS A 260 -3.76 18.41 -19.49
N ALA A 261 -4.65 17.93 -20.37
CA ALA A 261 -6.01 17.61 -19.98
C ALA A 261 -6.04 16.48 -18.93
N ILE A 262 -5.30 15.39 -19.16
CA ILE A 262 -5.20 14.25 -18.24
C ILE A 262 -4.75 14.70 -16.85
N GLU A 263 -3.72 15.53 -16.75
CA GLU A 263 -3.24 16.08 -15.48
C GLU A 263 -4.35 16.84 -14.74
N ARG A 264 -5.03 17.76 -15.43
CA ARG A 264 -6.17 18.51 -14.89
C ARG A 264 -7.32 17.58 -14.44
N GLY A 265 -7.64 16.55 -15.23
CA GLY A 265 -8.67 15.57 -14.89
C GLY A 265 -8.33 14.80 -13.61
N LYS A 266 -7.07 14.35 -13.48
CA LYS A 266 -6.57 13.65 -12.29
C LYS A 266 -6.54 14.53 -11.05
N GLU A 267 -6.18 15.81 -11.19
CA GLU A 267 -6.25 16.80 -10.11
C GLU A 267 -7.69 17.02 -9.66
N THR A 268 -8.60 17.27 -10.61
CA THR A 268 -10.03 17.45 -10.31
C THR A 268 -10.60 16.21 -9.62
N ALA A 269 -10.29 15.01 -10.10
CA ALA A 269 -10.72 13.77 -9.46
C ALA A 269 -10.23 13.65 -8.00
N LYS A 270 -8.96 13.97 -7.74
CA LYS A 270 -8.40 13.96 -6.36
C LYS A 270 -9.13 14.92 -5.43
N GLU A 271 -9.54 16.09 -5.91
CA GLU A 271 -10.29 17.08 -5.13
C GLU A 271 -11.70 16.59 -4.79
N HIS A 272 -12.33 15.84 -5.69
CA HIS A 272 -13.68 15.32 -5.49
C HIS A 272 -13.72 13.97 -4.76
N LEU A 273 -12.65 13.19 -4.73
CA LEU A 273 -12.63 11.88 -4.08
C LEU A 273 -12.97 12.00 -2.58
N PRO A 274 -13.59 10.96 -1.97
CA PRO A 274 -13.91 10.98 -0.56
C PRO A 274 -12.67 11.22 0.30
N THR A 275 -12.83 12.04 1.32
CA THR A 275 -11.78 12.27 2.31
C THR A 275 -11.50 10.98 3.09
N ASN A 276 -10.38 10.92 3.81
CA ASN A 276 -10.09 9.76 4.66
C ASN A 276 -11.17 9.55 5.74
N LEU A 277 -11.84 10.62 6.19
CA LEU A 277 -12.96 10.53 7.12
C LEU A 277 -14.18 9.87 6.45
N ASP A 278 -14.53 10.30 5.24
CA ASP A 278 -15.64 9.70 4.48
C ASP A 278 -15.39 8.21 4.21
N LYS A 279 -14.14 7.86 3.86
CA LYS A 279 -13.70 6.46 3.67
C LYS A 279 -13.84 5.66 4.98
N ALA A 280 -13.32 6.18 6.09
CA ALA A 280 -13.42 5.51 7.39
C ALA A 280 -14.88 5.32 7.82
N GLN A 281 -15.72 6.35 7.65
CA GLN A 281 -17.15 6.27 7.96
C GLN A 281 -17.86 5.26 7.08
N TYR A 282 -17.55 5.22 5.78
CA TYR A 282 -18.10 4.23 4.86
C TYR A 282 -17.72 2.80 5.30
N TYR A 283 -16.44 2.57 5.61
CA TYR A 283 -15.97 1.26 6.05
C TYR A 283 -16.61 0.85 7.38
N MET A 284 -16.69 1.77 8.35
CA MET A 284 -17.34 1.53 9.64
C MET A 284 -18.83 1.20 9.48
N THR A 285 -19.57 2.02 8.73
CA THR A 285 -21.03 1.88 8.56
C THR A 285 -21.39 0.57 7.85
N ASN A 286 -20.70 0.26 6.74
CA ASN A 286 -20.96 -0.96 5.98
C ASN A 286 -20.42 -2.23 6.68
N SER A 287 -19.49 -2.08 7.63
CA SER A 287 -19.08 -3.18 8.52
C SER A 287 -20.08 -3.43 9.65
N ILE A 288 -20.88 -2.43 10.06
CA ILE A 288 -21.88 -2.54 11.14
C ILE A 288 -23.22 -3.11 10.64
N THR A 289 -23.55 -2.98 9.36
CA THR A 289 -24.88 -3.37 8.83
C THR A 289 -25.03 -4.84 8.44
N THR A 290 -24.04 -5.70 8.69
CA THR A 290 -24.04 -7.13 8.28
C THR A 290 -24.11 -8.15 9.43
N GLY A 291 -24.74 -7.81 10.57
CA GLY A 291 -25.17 -8.80 11.57
C GLY A 291 -25.27 -8.27 13.01
N ALA A 292 -26.41 -8.50 13.66
CA ALA A 292 -26.73 -7.98 14.99
C ALA A 292 -25.78 -8.43 16.11
N SER A 293 -25.52 -7.48 17.02
CA SER A 293 -24.86 -7.49 18.35
C SER A 293 -23.50 -8.18 18.57
N GLU A 294 -23.16 -9.26 17.87
CA GLU A 294 -21.81 -9.85 17.90
C GLU A 294 -21.03 -9.60 16.60
N GLY A 295 -21.71 -9.58 15.45
CA GLY A 295 -21.13 -9.22 14.16
C GLY A 295 -20.61 -7.78 14.10
N ALA A 296 -21.26 -6.84 14.80
CA ALA A 296 -20.82 -5.45 14.91
C ALA A 296 -19.49 -5.30 15.69
N LYS A 297 -19.31 -6.08 16.77
CA LYS A 297 -18.03 -6.11 17.52
C LYS A 297 -16.93 -6.70 16.66
N MET A 298 -17.21 -7.79 15.95
CA MET A 298 -16.28 -8.40 15.00
C MET A 298 -15.96 -7.48 13.82
N GLY A 299 -16.92 -6.72 13.30
CA GLY A 299 -16.71 -5.74 12.22
C GLY A 299 -15.88 -4.53 12.64
N LEU A 300 -16.11 -4.00 13.85
CA LEU A 300 -15.27 -2.95 14.44
C LEU A 300 -13.85 -3.45 14.69
N GLN A 301 -13.73 -4.67 15.20
CA GLN A 301 -12.46 -5.35 15.42
C GLN A 301 -11.73 -5.57 14.08
N GLN A 302 -12.41 -6.00 13.03
CA GLN A 302 -11.84 -6.12 11.68
C GLN A 302 -11.41 -4.77 11.08
N ALA A 303 -12.18 -3.69 11.29
CA ALA A 303 -11.84 -2.35 10.81
C ALA A 303 -10.60 -1.77 11.52
N LEU A 304 -10.53 -1.93 12.85
CA LEU A 304 -9.34 -1.58 13.63
C LEU A 304 -8.14 -2.42 13.18
N GLY A 305 -8.33 -3.72 12.95
CA GLY A 305 -7.30 -4.59 12.41
C GLY A 305 -6.81 -4.18 11.02
N ALA A 306 -7.70 -3.67 10.15
CA ALA A 306 -7.32 -3.18 8.82
C ALA A 306 -6.49 -1.89 8.89
N ILE A 307 -6.88 -0.93 9.74
CA ILE A 307 -6.12 0.31 9.98
C ILE A 307 -4.75 0.00 10.59
N LEU A 308 -4.70 -0.90 11.57
CA LEU A 308 -3.45 -1.35 12.17
C LEU A 308 -2.58 -2.07 11.13
N SER A 309 -3.16 -2.92 10.29
CA SER A 309 -2.44 -3.61 9.22
C SER A 309 -1.82 -2.62 8.23
N GLU A 310 -2.55 -1.60 7.80
CA GLU A 310 -2.02 -0.55 6.92
C GLU A 310 -0.90 0.25 7.59
N PHE A 311 -1.03 0.58 8.88
CA PHE A 311 0.04 1.21 9.65
C PHE A 311 1.31 0.36 9.69
N PHE A 312 1.18 -0.92 10.05
CA PHE A 312 2.34 -1.81 10.15
C PHE A 312 2.95 -2.11 8.78
N ILE A 313 2.15 -2.27 7.72
CA ILE A 313 2.65 -2.40 6.35
C ILE A 313 3.47 -1.16 5.97
N ALA A 314 2.92 0.04 6.15
CA ALA A 314 3.62 1.28 5.84
C ALA A 314 4.89 1.46 6.70
N LEU A 315 4.84 1.05 7.96
CA LEU A 315 5.98 1.06 8.87
C LEU A 315 7.10 0.14 8.39
N PHE A 316 6.78 -1.11 8.04
CA PHE A 316 7.77 -2.07 7.55
C PHE A 316 8.32 -1.67 6.19
N ASP A 317 7.51 -1.07 5.32
CA ASP A 317 7.96 -0.56 4.02
C ASP A 317 8.94 0.61 4.19
N GLU A 318 8.69 1.53 5.14
CA GLU A 318 9.64 2.59 5.49
C GLU A 318 10.91 2.03 6.15
N ILE A 319 10.82 1.01 7.00
CA ILE A 319 11.99 0.34 7.58
C ILE A 319 12.85 -0.31 6.48
N LEU A 320 12.22 -1.00 5.53
CA LEU A 320 12.89 -1.59 4.37
C LEU A 320 13.48 -0.54 3.43
N ASP A 321 12.79 0.59 3.21
CA ASP A 321 13.31 1.69 2.39
C ASP A 321 14.51 2.39 3.04
N ILE A 322 14.45 2.65 4.35
CA ILE A 322 15.58 3.18 5.11
C ILE A 322 16.79 2.23 4.98
N TYR A 323 16.56 0.93 5.10
CA TYR A 323 17.61 -0.08 4.95
C TYR A 323 18.21 -0.12 3.53
N ASN A 324 17.37 -0.18 2.50
CA ASN A 324 17.83 -0.37 1.11
C ASN A 324 18.35 0.93 0.46
N ASN A 325 17.75 2.08 0.78
CA ASN A 325 17.95 3.34 0.07
C ASN A 325 18.45 4.48 0.97
N GLY A 326 18.36 4.32 2.30
CA GLY A 326 18.71 5.36 3.27
C GLY A 326 20.18 5.40 3.72
N PHE A 327 20.97 4.36 3.43
CA PHE A 327 22.36 4.26 3.87
C PHE A 327 23.31 4.07 2.70
N LYS A 328 23.87 5.16 2.16
CA LYS A 328 25.00 5.04 1.23
C LYS A 328 26.34 4.75 1.93
N ASN A 329 26.48 5.01 3.24
CA ASN A 329 27.75 4.96 3.97
C ASN A 329 27.72 4.22 5.33
N GLY A 330 26.80 3.28 5.55
CA GLY A 330 26.79 2.41 6.74
C GLY A 330 25.91 2.89 7.91
N PHE A 331 25.74 1.97 8.87
CA PHE A 331 24.72 2.01 9.93
C PHE A 331 25.23 2.79 11.16
N GLU A 332 25.35 4.11 11.07
CA GLU A 332 25.54 4.93 12.28
C GLU A 332 24.21 5.03 13.04
N THR A 333 24.20 4.45 14.24
CA THR A 333 23.01 4.04 15.01
C THR A 333 22.13 5.21 15.45
N GLU A 334 22.71 6.40 15.63
CA GLU A 334 21.98 7.62 15.97
C GLU A 334 21.16 8.19 14.79
N SER A 335 21.51 7.85 13.55
CA SER A 335 20.80 8.34 12.35
C SER A 335 19.56 7.51 12.01
N PHE A 336 19.57 6.19 12.24
CA PHE A 336 18.45 5.30 11.91
C PHE A 336 17.19 5.66 12.70
N ILE A 337 17.30 5.76 14.03
CA ILE A 337 16.16 6.06 14.91
C ILE A 337 15.65 7.49 14.66
N LYS A 338 16.54 8.43 14.31
CA LYS A 338 16.17 9.81 13.95
C LYS A 338 15.45 9.89 12.60
N VAL A 339 15.94 9.19 11.57
CA VAL A 339 15.30 9.10 10.24
C VAL A 339 14.00 8.33 10.30
N LEU A 340 13.98 7.20 11.00
CA LEU A 340 12.78 6.44 11.30
C LEU A 340 11.81 7.32 12.08
N GLY A 341 12.25 8.09 13.07
CA GLY A 341 11.42 9.06 13.79
C GLY A 341 10.83 10.16 12.89
N ILE A 342 11.56 10.66 11.90
CA ILE A 342 11.06 11.63 10.91
C ILE A 342 10.03 10.99 9.96
N ARG A 343 10.28 9.76 9.50
CA ARG A 343 9.38 9.01 8.59
C ARG A 343 8.16 8.47 9.32
N LEU A 344 8.33 8.04 10.56
CA LEU A 344 7.26 7.78 11.52
C LEU A 344 6.44 9.03 11.75
N LYS A 345 7.03 10.23 11.91
CA LYS A 345 6.26 11.49 11.96
C LYS A 345 5.48 11.79 10.68
N ARG A 346 5.84 11.22 9.52
CA ARG A 346 5.04 11.30 8.27
C ARG A 346 3.92 10.27 8.23
N ILE A 347 4.18 9.05 8.70
CA ILE A 347 3.16 8.01 8.89
C ILE A 347 2.16 8.45 9.95
N GLU A 348 2.64 8.95 11.08
CA GLU A 348 1.91 9.62 12.15
C GLU A 348 1.17 10.84 11.61
N LYS A 349 1.73 11.71 10.76
CA LYS A 349 0.91 12.77 10.11
C LYS A 349 -0.18 12.20 9.20
N LYS A 350 0.05 11.10 8.48
CA LYS A 350 -0.98 10.37 7.71
C LYS A 350 -2.06 9.77 8.64
N LEU A 351 -1.67 9.29 9.83
CA LEU A 351 -2.52 8.63 10.83
C LEU A 351 -3.18 9.55 11.86
N ILE A 352 -2.59 10.69 12.19
CA ILE A 352 -3.09 11.78 13.05
C ILE A 352 -4.03 12.69 12.23
N LEU A 353 -3.83 12.84 10.91
CA LEU A 353 -4.92 13.30 10.03
C LEU A 353 -6.13 12.35 10.04
N LEU A 354 -5.90 11.08 10.36
CA LEU A 354 -6.90 10.04 10.58
C LEU A 354 -7.46 10.05 12.01
N GLN A 355 -6.73 10.52 13.04
CA GLN A 355 -7.11 10.45 14.47
C GLN A 355 -7.54 11.80 15.10
N THR A 356 -6.93 12.95 14.78
CA THR A 356 -7.34 14.27 15.34
C THR A 356 -8.70 14.73 14.78
N LYS A 357 -9.17 14.14 13.67
CA LYS A 357 -10.55 14.30 13.17
C LYS A 357 -11.56 13.33 13.81
N ILE A 358 -11.10 12.40 14.66
CA ILE A 358 -11.95 11.49 15.43
C ILE A 358 -12.29 12.07 16.81
N ILE A 359 -11.46 12.95 17.39
CA ILE A 359 -11.58 13.38 18.82
C ILE A 359 -12.39 14.68 19.01
N TRP A 360 -12.80 15.38 17.94
CA TRP A 360 -13.82 16.45 18.00
C TRP A 360 -15.18 16.00 17.42
N LEU A 361 -15.43 14.70 17.44
CA LEU A 361 -16.74 14.03 17.40
C LEU A 361 -16.78 13.02 18.56
#